data_AF-A0A377TMS7-F1
#
_entry.id   AF-A0A377TMS7-F1
#
_cell.length_a   1.000
_cell.length_b   1.000
_cell.length_c   1.000
_cell.angle_alpha   90.00
_cell.angle_beta   90.00
_cell.angle_gamma   90.00
#
_symmetry.space_group_name_H-M   'P 1'
#
loop_
_entity.id
_entity.type
_entity.pdbx_description
1 polymer ?
#
loop_
_entity_poly.entity_id
_entity_poly.type
_entity_poly.pdbx_seq_one_letter_code
_entity_poly.pdbx_strand_id
1 'polypeptide(L)' 'MLQVIQGHLTDHVVKEPDETQREADLETVMQVIKSYLK' A
#
# COMPACT_ATOMS: atom_id res chain seq x y z
N MET A 1 -9.11 -10.51 -2.07
CA MET A 1 -8.42 -9.61 -1.12
C MET A 1 -6.93 -9.52 -1.39
N LEU A 2 -6.17 -10.63 -1.40
CA LEU A 2 -4.73 -10.62 -1.68
C LEU A 2 -4.36 -9.92 -3.01
N GLN A 3 -5.11 -10.19 -4.08
CA GLN A 3 -4.94 -9.57 -5.41
C GLN A 3 -5.16 -8.04 -5.41
N VAL A 4 -6.05 -7.54 -4.55
CA VAL A 4 -6.35 -6.10 -4.42
C VAL A 4 -5.21 -5.40 -3.69
N ILE A 5 -4.71 -6.01 -2.61
CA ILE A 5 -3.54 -5.52 -1.86
C ILE A 5 -2.31 -5.50 -2.76
N GLN A 6 -2.10 -6.55 -3.55
CA GLN A 6 -0.98 -6.64 -4.49
C GLN A 6 -1.06 -5.58 -5.61
N GLY A 7 -2.26 -5.31 -6.14
CA GLY A 7 -2.47 -4.23 -7.11
C GLY A 7 -2.12 -2.86 -6.52
N HIS A 8 -2.68 -2.55 -5.35
CA HIS A 8 -2.41 -1.27 -4.67
C HIS A 8 -0.92 -1.07 -4.34
N LEU A 9 -0.26 -2.11 -3.83
CA LEU A 9 1.19 -2.07 -3.57
C LEU A 9 2.01 -1.82 -4.84
N THR A 10 1.65 -2.48 -5.95
CA THR A 10 2.43 -2.37 -7.19
C THR A 10 2.29 -0.99 -7.81
N ASP A 11 1.08 -0.43 -7.82
CA ASP A 11 0.81 0.83 -8.53
C ASP A 11 1.09 2.06 -7.66
N HIS A 12 0.72 2.04 -6.37
CA HIS A 12 0.83 3.20 -5.48
C HIS A 12 2.09 3.21 -4.59
N VAL A 13 2.79 2.09 -4.46
CA VAL A 13 4.01 2.04 -3.64
C VAL A 13 5.25 1.75 -4.49
N VAL A 14 5.20 0.79 -5.42
CA VAL A 14 6.39 0.40 -6.20
C VAL A 14 6.65 1.32 -7.41
N LYS A 15 5.58 1.74 -8.11
CA LYS A 15 5.70 2.57 -9.32
C LYS A 15 5.51 4.06 -9.09
N GLU A 16 5.05 4.48 -7.92
CA GLU A 16 4.78 5.88 -7.61
C GLU A 16 6.10 6.67 -7.56
N PRO A 17 6.35 7.59 -8.51
CA PRO A 17 7.59 8.35 -8.55
C PRO A 17 7.71 9.40 -7.42
N ASP A 18 6.61 9.96 -6.96
CA ASP A 18 6.61 10.97 -5.90
C ASP A 18 6.81 10.29 -4.53
N GLU A 19 7.90 10.66 -3.86
CA GLU A 19 8.26 10.07 -2.56
C GLU A 19 7.26 10.40 -1.46
N THR A 20 6.71 11.61 -1.43
CA THR A 20 5.71 12.01 -0.43
C THR A 20 4.39 11.26 -0.65
N GLN A 21 3.97 11.08 -1.90
CA GLN A 21 2.79 10.29 -2.23
C GLN A 21 2.99 8.81 -1.90
N ARG A 22 4.16 8.25 -2.27
CA ARG A 22 4.53 6.86 -2.00
C ARG A 22 4.57 6.54 -0.49
N GLU A 23 5.05 7.47 0.33
CA GLU A 23 5.05 7.33 1.79
C GLU A 23 3.62 7.29 2.38
N ALA A 24 2.74 8.18 1.92
CA ALA A 24 1.34 8.21 2.35
C ALA A 24 0.58 6.93 1.94
N ASP A 25 0.83 6.44 0.72
CA ASP A 25 0.23 5.20 0.21
C ASP A 25 0.73 3.97 0.97
N LEU A 26 2.01 3.94 1.35
CA LEU A 26 2.57 2.89 2.20
C LEU A 26 1.91 2.85 3.59
N GLU A 27 1.67 4.01 4.22
CA GLU A 27 1.00 4.07 5.52
C GLU A 27 -0.40 3.44 5.47
N THR A 28 -1.15 3.74 4.41
CA THR A 28 -2.48 3.18 4.17
C THR A 28 -2.44 1.65 4.05
N VAL A 29 -1.49 1.10 3.29
CA VAL A 29 -1.34 -0.36 3.17
C VAL A 29 -0.99 -1.00 4.51
N MET A 30 -0.14 -0.36 5.32
CA MET A 30 0.21 -0.86 6.65
C MET A 30 -0.98 -0.91 7.60
N GLN A 31 -1.93 0.03 7.51
CA GLN A 31 -3.18 -0.03 8.29
C GLN A 31 -4.04 -1.23 7.89
N VAL A 32 -4.15 -1.50 6.58
CA VAL A 32 -4.90 -2.64 6.07
C VAL A 32 -4.27 -3.96 6.55
N ILE A 33 -2.95 -4.13 6.43
CA ILE A 33 -2.25 -5.32 6.93
C ILE A 33 -2.50 -5.50 8.44
N LYS A 34 -2.37 -4.44 9.24
CA LYS A 34 -2.64 -4.48 10.70
C LYS A 34 -4.06 -4.95 11.02
N SER A 35 -5.05 -4.63 10.18
CA SER A 35 -6.44 -5.07 10.40
C SER A 35 -6.66 -6.57 10.23
N TYR A 36 -5.84 -7.24 9.41
CA TYR A 36 -5.91 -8.68 9.16
C TYR A 36 -5.03 -9.52 10.09
N LEU A 37 -4.07 -8.88 10.78
CA LEU A 37 -3.20 -9.53 11.77
C LEU A 37 -3.82 -9.56 13.18
N LYS A 38 -5.11 -9.23 13.32
CA LYS A 38 -5.86 -9.37 14.58
C LYS A 38 -6.23 -10.82 14.86
#